data_AF-A0A370CDB4-F1
#
_entry.id   AF-A0A370CDB4-F1
#
_cell.length_a   1.000
_cell.length_b   1.000
_cell.length_c   1.000
_cell.angle_alpha   90.00
_cell.angle_beta   90.00
_cell.angle_gamma   90.00
#
_symmetry.space_group_name_H-M   'P 1'
#
loop_
_entity.id
_entity.type
_entity.pdbx_description
1 polymer ?
#
loop_
_entity_poly.entity_id
_entity_poly.type
_entity_poly.pdbx_seq_one_letter_code
_entity_poly.pdbx_strand_id
1 'polypeptide(L)'
;MSTSLLSLLVFHGSPLDFIKYRHAVLLLTYPDNQQSMFHIIGPPGEFKFVEVTGANPTQSAKLERNIPVANVSASISREMIRDACARVKVRNDVPGWNCQNWVGEALTELVKIGCCTEMQRGVAVDGMVDACLEARDERFA
;
A
#
# COMPACT_ATOMS: atom_id res chain seq x y z
N MET A 1 -17.09 -17.79 8.36
CA MET A 1 -15.90 -17.23 9.04
C MET A 1 -15.68 -15.84 8.47
N SER A 2 -15.53 -14.82 9.30
CA SER A 2 -15.29 -13.47 8.82
C SER A 2 -13.84 -13.33 8.37
N THR A 3 -13.62 -12.75 7.19
CA THR A 3 -12.29 -12.55 6.59
C THR A 3 -11.90 -11.09 6.69
N SER A 4 -10.59 -10.81 6.67
CA SER A 4 -10.08 -9.44 6.60
C SER A 4 -9.96 -9.03 5.13
N LEU A 5 -10.21 -7.76 4.79
CA LEU A 5 -10.02 -7.26 3.43
C LEU A 5 -8.66 -6.57 3.32
N LEU A 6 -7.83 -7.03 2.38
CA LEU A 6 -6.60 -6.36 1.95
C LEU A 6 -6.90 -5.46 0.76
N SER A 7 -6.53 -4.19 0.88
CA SER A 7 -6.64 -3.17 -0.17
C SER A 7 -5.30 -2.45 -0.38
N LEU A 8 -5.06 -1.99 -1.61
CA LEU A 8 -4.02 -1.04 -1.96
C LEU A 8 -4.69 0.32 -2.22
N LEU A 9 -4.28 1.35 -1.49
CA LEU A 9 -4.81 2.71 -1.71
C LEU A 9 -3.76 3.60 -2.37
N VAL A 10 -4.21 4.43 -3.31
CA VAL A 10 -3.40 5.45 -3.97
C VAL A 10 -4.01 6.83 -3.68
N PHE A 11 -3.16 7.76 -3.26
CA PHE A 11 -3.52 9.15 -2.97
C PHE A 11 -2.80 10.10 -3.93
N HIS A 12 -3.46 11.19 -4.34
CA HIS A 12 -2.82 12.20 -5.18
C HIS A 12 -1.71 12.94 -4.43
N GLY A 13 -0.73 13.43 -5.19
CA GLY A 13 0.36 14.27 -4.68
C GLY A 13 -0.14 15.65 -4.25
N SER A 14 0.59 16.30 -3.33
CA SER A 14 0.28 17.63 -2.82
C SER A 14 1.57 18.32 -2.38
N PRO A 15 1.84 19.57 -2.79
CA PRO A 15 0.98 20.46 -3.59
C PRO A 15 0.91 20.13 -5.08
N LEU A 16 1.85 19.31 -5.59
CA LEU A 16 1.89 18.89 -7.00
C LEU A 16 1.58 17.40 -7.10
N ASP A 17 0.74 17.04 -8.05
CA ASP A 17 0.29 15.69 -8.35
C ASP A 17 1.02 15.13 -9.57
N PHE A 18 2.28 14.75 -9.36
CA PHE A 18 3.07 13.94 -10.30
C PHE A 18 3.01 12.46 -9.90
N ILE A 19 3.25 11.56 -10.86
CA ILE A 19 3.31 10.10 -10.70
C ILE A 19 4.15 9.75 -9.48
N LYS A 20 5.38 10.27 -9.41
CA LYS A 20 6.33 9.98 -8.33
C LYS A 20 5.93 10.53 -6.96
N TYR A 21 4.95 11.42 -6.89
CA TYR A 21 4.44 12.03 -5.65
C TYR A 21 3.12 11.45 -5.19
N ARG A 22 2.47 10.59 -6.00
CA ARG A 22 1.31 9.83 -5.53
C ARG A 22 1.74 8.84 -4.46
N HIS A 23 1.01 8.83 -3.36
CA HIS A 23 1.34 7.99 -2.21
C HIS A 23 0.59 6.67 -2.31
N ALA A 24 1.30 5.56 -2.17
CA ALA A 24 0.72 4.22 -2.16
C ALA A 24 0.85 3.59 -0.77
N VAL A 25 -0.21 2.94 -0.29
CA VAL A 25 -0.25 2.26 1.02
C VAL A 25 -1.02 0.94 0.91
N LEU A 26 -0.78 0.04 1.87
CA LEU A 26 -1.64 -1.13 2.09
C LEU A 26 -2.59 -0.86 3.26
N LEU A 27 -3.86 -1.24 3.11
CA LEU A 27 -4.88 -1.17 4.15
C LEU A 27 -5.42 -2.57 4.42
N LEU A 28 -5.41 -2.98 5.69
CA LEU A 28 -6.17 -4.14 6.16
C LEU A 28 -7.39 -3.65 6.93
N THR A 29 -8.56 -4.14 6.55
CA THR A 29 -9.81 -4.00 7.31
C THR A 29 -10.17 -5.34 7.91
N TYR A 30 -10.17 -5.44 9.24
CA TYR A 30 -10.46 -6.67 9.97
C TYR A 30 -11.97 -6.87 10.17
N PRO A 31 -12.42 -8.09 10.53
CA PRO A 31 -13.83 -8.38 10.79
C PRO A 31 -14.54 -7.49 11.82
N ASP A 32 -13.79 -6.92 12.76
CA ASP A 32 -14.27 -5.99 13.79
C ASP A 32 -14.27 -4.52 13.32
N ASN A 33 -14.07 -4.29 12.02
CA ASN A 33 -13.90 -2.98 11.37
C ASN A 33 -12.67 -2.19 11.86
N GLN A 34 -11.78 -2.78 12.66
CA GLN A 34 -10.50 -2.15 12.91
C GLN A 34 -9.66 -2.15 11.64
N GLN A 35 -8.81 -1.14 11.52
CA GLN A 35 -7.96 -0.95 10.36
C GLN A 35 -6.49 -0.81 10.77
N SER A 36 -5.61 -1.48 10.02
CA SER A 36 -4.17 -1.24 10.02
C SER A 36 -3.75 -0.76 8.64
N MET A 37 -3.15 0.43 8.57
CA MET A 37 -2.53 0.96 7.37
C MET A 37 -1.02 0.81 7.45
N PHE A 38 -0.41 0.26 6.41
CA PHE A 38 1.03 0.03 6.32
C PHE A 38 1.62 0.80 5.15
N HIS A 39 2.69 1.55 5.42
CA HIS A 39 3.41 2.31 4.40
C HIS A 39 4.81 2.71 4.86
N ILE A 40 5.56 3.36 3.99
CA ILE A 40 6.76 4.09 4.35
C ILE A 40 6.50 5.60 4.36
N ILE A 41 7.16 6.32 5.25
CA ILE A 41 7.09 7.78 5.37
C ILE A 41 8.49 8.38 5.43
N GLY A 42 8.60 9.68 5.19
CA GLY A 42 9.87 10.42 5.21
C GLY A 42 10.25 10.94 3.82
N PRO A 43 11.30 11.77 3.72
CA PRO A 43 11.83 12.22 2.44
C PRO A 43 12.66 11.12 1.76
N PRO A 44 12.92 11.24 0.45
CA PRO A 44 13.89 10.37 -0.24
C PRO A 44 15.22 10.30 0.50
N GLY A 45 15.72 9.09 0.74
CA GLY A 45 16.95 8.84 1.50
C GLY A 45 16.76 8.64 3.01
N GLU A 46 15.58 8.91 3.56
CA GLU A 46 15.29 8.78 4.99
C GLU A 46 13.94 8.10 5.28
N PHE A 47 13.46 7.26 4.37
CA PHE A 47 12.21 6.54 4.56
C PHE A 47 12.25 5.61 5.78
N LYS A 48 11.09 5.43 6.42
CA LYS A 48 10.87 4.50 7.53
C LYS A 48 9.52 3.80 7.36
N PHE A 49 9.48 2.51 7.65
CA PHE A 49 8.24 1.73 7.73
C PHE A 49 7.40 2.17 8.93
N VAL A 50 6.10 2.31 8.73
CA VAL A 50 5.11 2.67 9.75
C VAL A 50 3.85 1.83 9.57
N GLU A 51 3.31 1.37 10.70
CA GLU A 51 1.93 0.92 10.84
C GLU A 51 1.12 2.01 11.55
N VAL A 52 -0.03 2.34 11.00
CA VAL A 52 -1.02 3.24 11.61
C VAL A 52 -2.29 2.45 11.89
N THR A 53 -2.66 2.34 13.16
CA THR A 53 -3.89 1.66 13.59
C THR A 53 -4.99 2.67 13.87
N GLY A 54 -6.25 2.29 13.61
CA GLY A 54 -7.43 3.11 13.94
C GLY A 54 -7.66 4.32 13.02
N ALA A 55 -6.81 4.54 12.01
CA ALA A 55 -7.07 5.52 10.96
C ALA A 55 -8.05 4.96 9.93
N ASN A 56 -8.90 5.81 9.36
CA ASN A 56 -9.73 5.48 8.20
C ASN A 56 -9.27 6.25 6.95
N PRO A 57 -8.20 5.78 6.27
CA PRO A 57 -7.64 6.49 5.12
C PRO A 57 -8.58 6.51 3.91
N THR A 58 -9.64 5.68 3.90
CA THR A 58 -10.61 5.65 2.80
C THR A 58 -11.53 6.89 2.74
N GLN A 59 -11.58 7.68 3.80
CA GLN A 59 -12.34 8.94 3.86
C GLN A 59 -11.49 10.17 3.47
N SER A 60 -10.23 9.98 3.11
CA SER A 60 -9.36 11.08 2.70
C SER A 60 -9.86 11.73 1.42
N ALA A 61 -9.98 13.07 1.42
CA ALA A 61 -10.24 13.83 0.20
C ALA A 61 -9.13 13.67 -0.86
N LYS A 62 -7.96 13.14 -0.47
CA LYS A 62 -6.85 12.86 -1.37
C LYS A 62 -6.88 11.46 -2.00
N LEU A 63 -7.82 10.61 -1.58
CA LEU A 63 -7.91 9.25 -2.09
C LEU A 63 -8.31 9.27 -3.57
N GLU A 64 -7.43 8.76 -4.42
CA GLU A 64 -7.71 8.63 -5.86
C GLU A 64 -8.21 7.23 -6.20
N ARG A 65 -7.67 6.20 -5.54
CA ARG A 65 -8.11 4.82 -5.77
C ARG A 65 -8.04 3.94 -4.53
N ASN A 66 -9.06 3.14 -4.33
CA ASN A 66 -9.05 1.97 -3.47
C ASN A 66 -9.12 0.72 -4.35
N ILE A 67 -8.08 -0.10 -4.31
CA ILE A 67 -7.94 -1.30 -5.13
C ILE A 67 -8.06 -2.51 -4.19
N PRO A 68 -9.21 -3.21 -4.17
CA PRO A 68 -9.34 -4.44 -3.42
C PRO A 68 -8.37 -5.50 -3.95
N VAL A 69 -7.60 -6.13 -3.07
CA VAL A 69 -6.61 -7.14 -3.44
C VAL A 69 -7.12 -8.55 -3.14
N ALA A 70 -7.52 -8.81 -1.90
CA ALA A 70 -7.94 -10.14 -1.47
C ALA A 70 -8.74 -10.12 -0.17
N ASN A 71 -9.57 -11.16 0.03
CA ASN A 71 -10.08 -11.54 1.34
C ASN A 71 -9.06 -12.46 2.01
N VAL A 72 -8.47 -12.01 3.10
CA VAL A 72 -7.45 -12.70 3.89
C VAL A 72 -8.11 -13.68 4.85
N SER A 73 -7.61 -14.92 4.87
CA SER A 73 -8.07 -15.98 5.78
C SER A 73 -7.94 -15.55 7.24
N ALA A 74 -8.93 -15.91 8.07
CA ALA A 74 -8.90 -15.69 9.51
C ALA A 74 -7.76 -16.46 10.22
N SER A 75 -7.14 -17.44 9.55
CA SER A 75 -5.98 -18.16 10.08
C SER A 75 -4.68 -17.34 10.05
N ILE A 76 -4.64 -16.22 9.33
CA ILE A 76 -3.48 -15.33 9.25
C ILE A 76 -3.68 -14.20 10.26
N SER A 77 -2.81 -14.12 11.26
CA SER A 77 -2.94 -13.13 12.33
C SER A 77 -2.51 -11.73 11.88
N ARG A 78 -2.90 -10.71 12.66
CA ARG A 78 -2.52 -9.31 12.39
C ARG A 78 -1.01 -9.14 12.47
N GLU A 79 -0.38 -9.82 13.42
CA GLU A 79 1.07 -9.81 13.66
C GLU A 79 1.80 -10.44 12.47
N MET A 80 1.30 -11.55 11.92
CA MET A 80 1.90 -12.16 10.72
C MET A 80 1.90 -11.20 9.52
N ILE A 81 0.80 -10.47 9.32
CA ILE A 81 0.66 -9.47 8.26
C ILE A 81 1.62 -8.30 8.48
N ARG A 82 1.62 -7.73 9.70
CA ARG A 82 2.54 -6.65 10.08
C ARG A 82 3.98 -7.07 9.85
N ASP A 83 4.37 -8.25 10.34
CA ASP A 83 5.74 -8.73 10.25
C ASP A 83 6.15 -9.00 8.80
N ALA A 84 5.22 -9.43 7.94
CA ALA A 84 5.46 -9.53 6.49
C ALA A 84 5.73 -8.17 5.86
N CYS A 85 4.92 -7.16 6.16
CA CYS A 85 5.15 -5.79 5.69
C CYS A 85 6.49 -5.23 6.21
N ALA A 86 6.81 -5.48 7.49
CA ALA A 86 8.03 -4.99 8.13
C ALA A 86 9.31 -5.67 7.64
N ARG A 87 9.22 -6.88 7.03
CA ARG A 87 10.36 -7.58 6.41
C ARG A 87 10.88 -6.90 5.15
N VAL A 88 10.08 -6.07 4.50
CA VAL A 88 10.52 -5.35 3.30
C VAL A 88 11.62 -4.37 3.68
N LYS A 89 12.81 -4.58 3.09
CA LYS A 89 13.95 -3.67 3.29
C LYS A 89 13.58 -2.30 2.73
N VAL A 90 13.64 -1.27 3.58
CA VAL A 90 13.53 0.13 3.13
C VAL A 90 14.84 0.54 2.46
N ARG A 91 14.79 0.86 1.16
CA ARG A 91 15.98 1.08 0.32
C ARG A 91 16.30 2.56 0.14
N ASN A 92 16.73 3.18 1.24
CA ASN A 92 17.14 4.59 1.24
C ASN A 92 18.38 4.89 0.39
N ASP A 93 19.11 3.86 -0.02
CA ASP A 93 20.29 3.89 -0.87
C ASP A 93 19.98 3.84 -2.37
N VAL A 94 18.72 3.59 -2.77
CA VAL A 94 18.34 3.42 -4.19
C VAL A 94 17.62 4.68 -4.70
N PRO A 95 18.23 5.44 -5.64
CA PRO A 95 17.58 6.61 -6.23
C PRO A 95 16.24 6.25 -6.89
N GLY A 96 15.21 7.05 -6.59
CA GLY A 96 13.88 6.88 -7.16
C GLY A 96 13.02 5.78 -6.53
N TRP A 97 13.56 4.96 -5.63
CA TRP A 97 12.76 4.01 -4.86
C TRP A 97 11.87 4.76 -3.87
N ASN A 98 10.57 4.44 -3.85
CA ASN A 98 9.58 5.13 -3.02
C ASN A 98 8.49 4.17 -2.48
N CYS A 99 7.39 4.74 -1.97
CA CYS A 99 6.28 3.97 -1.40
C CYS A 99 5.59 3.03 -2.41
N GLN A 100 5.59 3.36 -3.70
CA GLN A 100 5.01 2.53 -4.76
C GLN A 100 5.83 1.25 -4.93
N ASN A 101 7.16 1.35 -4.93
CA ASN A 101 8.05 0.18 -4.93
C ASN A 101 7.85 -0.67 -3.66
N TRP A 102 7.81 -0.01 -2.50
CA TRP A 102 7.64 -0.70 -1.22
C TRP A 102 6.33 -1.51 -1.18
N VAL A 103 5.22 -0.96 -1.66
CA VAL A 103 3.92 -1.66 -1.70
C VAL A 103 4.00 -2.92 -2.57
N GLY A 104 4.67 -2.84 -3.74
CA GLY A 104 4.88 -4.01 -4.60
C GLY A 104 5.74 -5.11 -3.95
N GLU A 105 6.79 -4.72 -3.23
CA GLU A 105 7.63 -5.63 -2.44
C GLU A 105 6.85 -6.21 -1.24
N ALA A 106 6.04 -5.41 -0.55
CA ALA A 106 5.21 -5.85 0.58
C ALA A 106 4.13 -6.86 0.16
N LEU A 107 3.47 -6.63 -0.98
CA LEU A 107 2.56 -7.63 -1.55
C LEU A 107 3.26 -8.94 -1.85
N THR A 108 4.53 -8.90 -2.26
CA THR A 108 5.34 -10.12 -2.47
C THR A 108 5.54 -10.89 -1.16
N GLU A 109 5.81 -10.20 -0.05
CA GLU A 109 5.90 -10.83 1.28
C GLU A 109 4.55 -11.38 1.77
N LEU A 110 3.44 -10.70 1.43
CA LEU A 110 2.08 -11.13 1.78
C LEU A 110 1.63 -12.37 0.99
N VAL A 111 2.07 -12.52 -0.26
CA VAL A 111 1.85 -13.76 -1.03
C VAL A 111 2.52 -14.95 -0.33
N LYS A 112 3.75 -14.79 0.18
CA LYS A 112 4.51 -15.89 0.82
C LYS A 112 3.80 -16.46 2.06
N ILE A 113 3.00 -15.66 2.75
CA ILE A 113 2.22 -16.09 3.92
C ILE A 113 0.76 -16.43 3.59
N GLY A 114 0.38 -16.38 2.30
CA GLY A 114 -0.96 -16.75 1.83
C GLY A 114 -2.04 -15.69 2.01
N CYS A 115 -1.69 -14.41 2.19
CA CYS A 115 -2.70 -13.33 2.27
C CYS A 115 -3.38 -13.07 0.91
N CYS A 116 -2.64 -13.21 -0.17
CA CYS A 116 -3.12 -13.07 -1.55
C CYS A 116 -2.32 -14.00 -2.46
N THR A 117 -2.80 -14.20 -3.68
CA THR A 117 -2.09 -14.96 -4.72
C THR A 117 -1.20 -14.04 -5.57
N GLU A 118 -0.23 -14.60 -6.29
CA GLU A 118 0.57 -13.83 -7.27
C GLU A 118 -0.30 -13.12 -8.31
N MET A 119 -1.41 -13.75 -8.73
CA MET A 119 -2.35 -13.14 -9.67
C MET A 119 -3.04 -11.91 -9.08
N GLN A 120 -3.53 -12.01 -7.85
CA GLN A 120 -4.14 -10.89 -7.13
C GLN A 120 -3.13 -9.75 -6.89
N ARG A 121 -1.88 -10.10 -6.55
CA ARG A 121 -0.77 -9.14 -6.45
C ARG A 121 -0.55 -8.42 -7.78
N GLY A 122 -0.45 -9.15 -8.89
CA GLY A 122 -0.25 -8.57 -10.22
C GLY A 122 -1.33 -7.56 -10.57
N VAL A 123 -2.61 -7.97 -10.47
CA VAL A 123 -3.77 -7.10 -10.73
C VAL A 123 -3.76 -5.85 -9.85
N ALA A 124 -3.40 -5.98 -8.57
CA ALA A 124 -3.33 -4.85 -7.65
C ALA A 124 -2.22 -3.86 -8.02
N VAL A 125 -1.04 -4.37 -8.40
CA VAL A 125 0.10 -3.55 -8.82
C VAL A 125 -0.20 -2.84 -10.14
N ASP A 126 -0.82 -3.53 -11.12
CA ASP A 126 -1.24 -2.93 -12.38
C ASP A 126 -2.23 -1.79 -12.13
N GLY A 127 -3.24 -2.02 -11.28
CA GLY A 127 -4.20 -0.98 -10.91
C GLY A 127 -3.56 0.21 -10.17
N MET A 128 -2.51 -0.01 -9.39
CA MET A 128 -1.72 1.06 -8.75
C MET A 128 -0.96 1.86 -9.80
N VAL A 129 -0.34 1.20 -10.78
CA VAL A 129 0.37 1.86 -11.88
C VAL A 129 -0.60 2.71 -12.70
N ASP A 130 -1.75 2.17 -13.08
CA ASP A 130 -2.80 2.92 -13.79
C ASP A 130 -3.23 4.15 -12.99
N ALA A 131 -3.49 3.98 -11.70
CA ALA A 131 -3.81 5.10 -10.81
C ALA A 131 -2.67 6.11 -10.76
N CYS A 132 -1.41 5.69 -10.73
CA CYS A 132 -0.29 6.63 -10.70
C CYS A 132 -0.17 7.44 -12.00
N LEU A 133 -0.37 6.80 -13.15
CA LEU A 133 -0.32 7.43 -14.48
C LEU A 133 -1.40 8.50 -14.71
N GLU A 134 -2.49 8.47 -13.94
CA GLU A 134 -3.54 9.48 -13.97
C GLU A 134 -3.19 10.77 -13.18
N ALA A 135 -1.94 10.92 -12.75
CA ALA A 135 -1.39 12.13 -12.14
C ALA A 135 -1.63 13.37 -13.01
N ARG A 136 -2.21 14.41 -12.41
CA ARG A 136 -2.75 15.57 -13.14
C ARG A 136 -1.66 16.49 -13.67
N ASP A 137 -0.55 16.60 -12.95
CA ASP A 137 0.49 17.58 -13.25
C ASP A 137 1.57 17.05 -14.20
N GLU A 138 1.56 15.76 -14.55
CA GLU A 138 2.50 15.17 -15.52
C GLU A 138 2.48 15.85 -16.88
N ARG A 139 1.35 16.49 -17.24
CA ARG A 139 1.21 17.26 -18.48
C ARG A 139 2.04 18.55 -18.47
N PHE A 140 2.56 18.95 -17.32
CA PHE A 140 3.36 20.16 -17.10
C PHE A 140 4.81 19.84 -16.70
N ALA A 141 5.22 18.57 -16.72
CA ALA A 141 6.56 18.09 -16.35
C ALA A 141 7.61 18.36 -17.44
#